data_AF-A0A945YT98-F1
#
_entry.id   AF-A0A945YT98-F1
#
_cell.length_a   1.000
_cell.length_b   1.000
_cell.length_c   1.000
_cell.angle_alpha   90.00
_cell.angle_beta   90.00
_cell.angle_gamma   90.00
#
_symmetry.space_group_name_H-M   'P 1'
#
loop_
_entity.id
_entity.type
_entity.pdbx_description
1 polymer ?
#
loop_
_entity_poly.entity_id
_entity_poly.type
_entity_poly.pdbx_seq_one_letter_code
_entity_poly.pdbx_strand_id
1 'polypeptide(L)'
;MRLNISIQQYDRPLLFVCLFLCAFGTIMLYSASWNESFMRSGGSTDSLFLKGHLIRMALGFCCMFIFLLIDYRSLKLIAPYLLIFSLLLLISTKAYHLILGNTKPARWLSIGSFSFQTSDIARLSLIIFLAYYLDQLKLQIKNFRSGFLPCISVIAF
;
A
#
# COMPACT_ATOMS: atom_id res chain seq x y z
N MET A 1 0.93 32.89 0.19
CA MET A 1 1.02 31.44 0.49
C MET A 1 0.51 31.22 1.91
N ARG A 2 -0.81 31.12 2.10
CA ARG A 2 -1.39 30.84 3.42
C ARG A 2 -1.38 29.33 3.62
N LEU A 3 -0.38 28.82 4.33
CA LEU A 3 -0.41 27.48 4.94
C LEU A 3 -1.46 27.50 6.05
N ASN A 4 -2.73 27.60 5.66
CA ASN A 4 -3.83 27.23 6.53
C ASN A 4 -3.94 25.71 6.41
N ILE A 5 -2.94 25.02 6.96
CA ILE A 5 -3.10 23.62 7.36
C ILE A 5 -4.14 23.71 8.47
N SER A 6 -5.41 23.70 8.06
CA SER A 6 -6.46 23.22 8.93
C SER A 6 -5.89 21.90 9.42
N ILE A 7 -5.58 21.83 10.71
CA ILE A 7 -5.51 20.58 11.45
C ILE A 7 -6.96 20.08 11.41
N GLN A 8 -7.39 19.68 10.21
CA GLN A 8 -8.70 19.19 9.88
C GLN A 8 -8.83 18.04 10.83
N GLN A 9 -9.75 18.20 11.78
CA GLN A 9 -9.89 17.33 12.94
C GLN A 9 -9.67 15.89 12.47
N TYR A 10 -8.49 15.35 12.77
CA TYR A 10 -8.16 14.00 12.35
C TYR A 10 -9.24 13.11 12.96
N ASP A 11 -9.74 12.17 12.18
CA ASP A 11 -10.90 11.38 12.57
C ASP A 11 -10.50 10.44 13.73
N ARG A 12 -10.61 10.95 14.95
CA ARG A 12 -10.21 10.28 16.19
C ARG A 12 -10.82 8.88 16.33
N PRO A 13 -12.12 8.65 16.03
CA PRO A 13 -12.66 7.30 16.09
C PRO A 13 -12.02 6.38 15.05
N LEU A 14 -11.74 6.84 13.82
CA LEU A 14 -11.06 6.02 12.81
C LEU A 14 -9.66 5.60 13.27
N LEU A 15 -8.89 6.53 13.84
CA LEU A 15 -7.57 6.25 14.39
C LEU A 15 -7.64 5.25 15.55
N PHE A 16 -8.61 5.42 16.45
CA PHE A 16 -8.81 4.49 17.57
C PHE A 16 -9.17 3.08 17.11
N VAL A 17 -10.08 2.95 16.14
CA VAL A 17 -10.46 1.67 15.54
C VAL A 17 -9.24 1.02 14.87
N CYS A 18 -8.43 1.78 14.13
CA CYS A 18 -7.21 1.28 13.50
C CYS A 18 -6.21 0.73 14.53
N LEU A 19 -5.93 1.49 15.60
CA LEU A 19 -5.05 1.05 16.69
C LEU A 19 -5.58 -0.20 17.39
N PHE A 20 -6.88 -0.26 17.65
CA PHE A 20 -7.51 -1.43 18.26
C PHE A 20 -7.37 -2.68 17.38
N LEU A 21 -7.64 -2.58 16.07
CA LEU A 21 -7.47 -3.68 15.14
C LEU A 21 -6.01 -4.14 15.05
N CYS A 22 -5.05 -3.22 15.05
CA CYS A 22 -3.63 -3.56 15.06
C CYS A 22 -3.25 -4.33 16.33
N ALA A 23 -3.65 -3.84 17.51
CA ALA A 23 -3.36 -4.50 18.78
C ALA A 23 -3.98 -5.90 18.86
N PHE A 24 -5.26 -6.02 18.48
CA PHE A 24 -5.95 -7.30 18.43
C PHE A 24 -5.29 -8.27 17.44
N GLY A 25 -4.89 -7.79 16.27
CA GLY A 25 -4.17 -8.58 15.26
C GLY A 25 -2.81 -9.07 15.76
N THR A 26 -2.06 -8.25 16.51
CA THR A 26 -0.79 -8.66 17.11
C THR A 26 -0.99 -9.77 18.16
N ILE A 27 -2.03 -9.68 18.99
CA ILE A 27 -2.38 -10.72 19.98
C ILE A 27 -2.70 -12.05 19.26
N MET A 28 -3.54 -11.98 18.22
CA MET A 28 -3.92 -13.15 17.43
C MET A 28 -2.72 -13.80 16.72
N LEU A 29 -1.81 -12.98 16.16
CA LEU A 29 -0.60 -13.48 15.54
C LEU A 29 0.27 -14.22 16.55
N TYR A 30 0.48 -13.66 17.74
CA TYR A 30 1.26 -14.31 18.78
C TYR A 30 0.66 -15.67 19.15
N SER A 31 -0.67 -15.71 19.36
CA SER A 31 -1.38 -16.95 19.69
C SER A 31 -1.24 -18.04 18.62
N ALA A 32 -1.31 -17.69 17.33
CA ALA A 32 -1.21 -18.65 16.24
C ALA A 32 0.24 -19.08 15.93
N SER A 33 1.20 -18.17 16.14
CA SER A 33 2.60 -18.36 15.75
C SER A 33 3.50 -18.95 16.84
N TRP A 34 3.01 -19.06 18.08
CA TRP A 34 3.77 -19.59 19.23
C TRP A 34 4.38 -20.97 18.93
N ASN A 35 3.55 -21.93 18.49
CA ASN A 35 3.99 -23.32 18.25
C ASN A 35 5.00 -23.42 17.08
N GLU A 36 4.75 -22.69 15.99
CA GLU A 36 5.63 -22.62 14.82
C GLU A 36 6.98 -21.94 15.13
N SER A 37 6.98 -20.92 15.99
CA SER A 37 8.19 -20.21 16.42
C SER A 37 9.10 -21.12 17.24
N PHE A 38 8.53 -21.85 18.21
CA PHE A 38 9.26 -22.78 19.07
C PHE A 38 9.95 -23.89 18.27
N MET A 39 9.23 -24.45 17.28
CA MET A 39 9.75 -25.50 16.40
C MET A 39 10.87 -25.02 15.47
N ARG A 40 10.73 -23.83 14.86
CA ARG A 40 11.73 -23.29 13.92
C ARG A 40 12.97 -22.69 14.59
N SER A 41 12.86 -22.20 15.82
CA SER A 41 14.00 -21.68 16.59
C SER A 41 14.78 -22.76 17.34
N GLY A 42 14.47 -24.04 17.14
CA GLY A 42 15.16 -25.15 17.82
C GLY A 42 15.07 -25.05 19.35
N GLY A 43 13.95 -24.54 19.88
CA GLY A 43 13.73 -24.38 21.32
C GLY A 43 14.38 -23.14 21.97
N SER A 44 15.01 -22.23 21.21
CA SER A 44 15.73 -21.08 21.78
C SER A 44 14.93 -19.77 21.86
N THR A 45 13.84 -19.59 21.09
CA THR A 45 13.07 -18.33 21.08
C THR A 45 11.64 -18.49 20.56
N ASP A 46 10.65 -18.20 21.39
CA ASP A 46 9.22 -18.27 21.03
C ASP A 46 8.69 -17.05 20.25
N SER A 47 9.49 -16.01 20.09
CA SER A 47 9.01 -14.69 19.64
C SER A 47 9.54 -14.25 18.27
N LEU A 48 10.07 -15.16 17.44
CA LEU A 48 10.75 -14.78 16.19
C LEU A 48 9.78 -14.11 15.19
N PHE A 49 8.60 -14.68 15.00
CA PHE A 49 7.57 -14.11 14.13
C PHE A 49 6.94 -12.83 14.70
N LEU A 50 6.81 -12.74 16.04
CA LEU A 50 6.33 -11.54 16.72
C LEU A 50 7.29 -10.36 16.51
N LYS A 51 8.60 -10.57 16.67
CA LYS A 51 9.62 -9.52 16.44
C LYS A 51 9.55 -8.97 15.02
N GLY A 52 9.45 -9.85 14.02
CA GLY A 52 9.30 -9.44 12.62
C GLY A 52 8.01 -8.65 12.36
N HIS A 53 6.90 -9.05 12.97
CA HIS A 53 5.63 -8.34 12.86
C HIS A 53 5.68 -6.95 13.51
N LEU A 54 6.27 -6.83 14.70
CA LEU A 54 6.41 -5.55 15.39
C LEU A 54 7.27 -4.55 14.60
N ILE A 55 8.36 -5.01 13.97
CA ILE A 55 9.19 -4.15 13.10
C ILE A 55 8.37 -3.64 11.90
N ARG A 56 7.61 -4.52 11.24
CA ARG A 56 6.75 -4.15 10.11
C ARG A 56 5.64 -3.20 10.54
N MET A 57 5.06 -3.41 11.72
CA MET A 57 4.03 -2.54 12.29
C MET A 57 4.60 -1.16 12.64
N ALA A 58 5.79 -1.09 13.23
CA ALA A 58 6.48 0.17 13.50
C ALA A 58 6.80 0.94 12.22
N LEU A 59 7.27 0.25 11.17
CA LEU A 59 7.46 0.86 9.84
C LEU A 59 6.13 1.39 9.27
N GLY A 60 5.04 0.63 9.39
CA GLY A 60 3.71 1.06 8.97
C GLY A 60 3.22 2.32 9.69
N PHE A 61 3.39 2.39 11.01
CA PHE A 61 3.07 3.60 11.79
C PHE A 61 3.94 4.78 11.39
N CYS A 62 5.25 4.58 11.19
CA CYS A 62 6.14 5.63 10.72
C CYS A 62 5.67 6.18 9.36
N CYS A 63 5.34 5.31 8.40
CA CYS A 63 4.77 5.72 7.12
C CYS A 63 3.46 6.50 7.31
N MET A 64 2.54 6.03 8.15
CA MET A 64 1.28 6.72 8.44
C MET A 64 1.51 8.15 8.93
N PHE A 65 2.43 8.36 9.87
CA PHE A 65 2.76 9.69 10.39
C PHE A 65 3.38 10.60 9.32
N ILE A 66 4.27 10.07 8.48
CA ILE A 66 4.86 10.83 7.37
C ILE A 66 3.77 11.29 6.39
N PHE A 67 2.86 10.39 6.00
CA PHE A 67 1.78 10.74 5.07
C PHE A 67 0.77 11.74 5.67
N LEU A 68 0.60 11.75 7.00
CA LEU A 68 -0.24 12.75 7.67
C LEU A 68 0.33 14.17 7.59
N LEU A 69 1.65 14.30 7.44
CA LEU A 69 2.34 15.59 7.28
C LEU A 69 2.34 16.08 5.82
N ILE A 70 2.07 15.21 4.84
CA ILE A 70 2.09 15.55 3.41
C ILE A 70 0.72 16.11 3.01
N ASP A 71 0.70 17.29 2.38
CA ASP A 71 -0.53 17.84 1.80
C ASP A 71 -1.06 16.94 0.67
N TYR A 72 -2.29 16.47 0.81
CA TYR A 72 -2.98 15.63 -0.19
C TYR A 72 -3.08 16.30 -1.56
N ARG A 73 -3.02 17.63 -1.63
CA ARG A 73 -3.05 18.39 -2.90
C ARG A 73 -1.79 18.14 -3.73
N SER A 74 -0.65 17.96 -3.09
CA SER A 74 0.62 17.63 -3.78
C SER A 74 0.54 16.27 -4.46
N LEU A 75 -0.26 15.35 -3.92
CA LEU A 75 -0.48 14.02 -4.48
C LEU A 75 -1.17 14.08 -5.85
N LYS A 76 -1.98 15.12 -6.10
CA LYS A 76 -2.66 15.36 -7.38
C LYS A 76 -1.67 15.54 -8.54
N LEU A 77 -0.56 16.24 -8.31
CA LEU A 77 0.46 16.52 -9.33
C LEU A 77 1.28 15.26 -9.67
N ILE A 78 1.49 14.39 -8.69
CA ILE A 78 2.32 13.19 -8.82
C ILE A 78 1.51 11.99 -9.34
N ALA A 79 0.18 12.03 -9.20
CA ALA A 79 -0.75 10.96 -9.58
C ALA A 79 -0.47 10.25 -10.94
N PRO A 80 -0.31 10.96 -12.08
CA PRO A 80 -0.02 10.29 -13.36
C PRO A 80 1.35 9.60 -13.39
N TYR A 81 2.36 10.21 -12.78
CA TYR A 81 3.70 9.62 -12.67
C TYR A 81 3.70 8.37 -11.78
N LEU A 82 2.93 8.40 -10.69
CA LEU A 82 2.77 7.27 -9.77
C LEU A 82 2.13 6.06 -10.45
N LEU A 83 1.19 6.29 -11.36
CA LEU A 83 0.55 5.24 -12.16
C LEU A 83 1.55 4.61 -13.15
N ILE A 84 2.27 5.43 -13.93
CA ILE A 84 3.30 4.94 -14.87
C ILE A 84 4.38 4.17 -14.10
N PHE A 85 4.83 4.68 -12.96
CA PHE A 85 5.79 4.00 -12.11
C PHE A 85 5.27 2.64 -11.64
N SER A 86 4.02 2.55 -11.18
CA SER A 86 3.44 1.28 -10.77
C SER A 86 3.32 0.28 -11.93
N LEU A 87 2.98 0.75 -13.13
CA LEU A 87 2.91 -0.05 -14.36
C LEU A 87 4.28 -0.69 -14.66
N LEU A 88 5.33 0.13 -14.65
CA LEU A 88 6.71 -0.32 -14.87
C LEU A 88 7.13 -1.31 -13.79
N LEU A 89 6.76 -1.08 -12.53
CA LEU A 89 7.05 -1.98 -11.42
C LEU A 89 6.39 -3.36 -11.59
N LEU A 90 5.14 -3.41 -12.04
CA LEU A 90 4.43 -4.67 -12.33
C LEU A 90 5.11 -5.45 -13.46
N ILE A 91 5.44 -4.75 -14.55
CA ILE A 91 6.15 -5.36 -15.69
C ILE A 91 7.50 -5.89 -15.24
N SER A 92 8.24 -5.11 -14.43
CA SER A 92 9.55 -5.50 -13.90
C SER A 92 9.45 -6.72 -12.99
N THR A 93 8.42 -6.80 -12.14
CA THR A 93 8.18 -7.97 -11.27
C THR A 93 7.90 -9.22 -12.08
N LYS A 94 7.05 -9.10 -13.11
CA LYS A 94 6.75 -10.21 -14.02
C LYS A 94 7.99 -10.67 -14.79
N ALA A 95 8.78 -9.72 -15.30
CA ALA A 95 10.02 -10.01 -16.02
C ALA A 95 11.06 -10.68 -15.12
N TYR A 96 11.27 -10.18 -13.90
CA TYR A 96 12.17 -10.78 -12.92
C TYR A 96 11.79 -12.24 -12.63
N HIS A 97 10.50 -12.49 -12.38
CA HIS A 97 10.03 -13.83 -12.07
C HIS A 97 10.12 -14.80 -13.26
N LEU A 98 9.93 -14.30 -14.49
CA LEU A 98 10.14 -15.05 -15.73
C LEU A 98 11.63 -15.43 -15.90
N ILE A 99 12.55 -14.52 -15.63
CA ILE A 99 14.00 -14.75 -15.72
C ILE A 99 14.46 -15.79 -14.70
N LEU A 100 13.90 -15.78 -13.49
CA LEU A 100 14.20 -16.78 -12.45
C LEU A 100 13.60 -18.16 -12.72
N GLY A 101 12.82 -18.35 -13.79
CA GLY A 101 12.20 -19.63 -14.13
C GLY A 101 11.17 -20.12 -13.10
N ASN A 102 10.70 -19.23 -12.21
CA ASN A 102 9.74 -19.61 -11.19
C ASN A 102 8.33 -19.68 -11.81
N THR A 103 7.69 -20.86 -11.74
CA THR A 103 6.28 -21.06 -12.13
C THR A 103 5.27 -20.51 -11.12
N LYS A 104 5.74 -20.01 -9.97
CA LYS A 104 4.89 -19.37 -8.96
C LYS A 104 4.27 -18.07 -9.52
N PRO A 105 3.17 -17.54 -8.96
CA PRO A 105 2.66 -16.24 -9.37
C PRO A 105 3.68 -15.13 -9.04
N ALA A 106 4.04 -14.30 -10.02
CA ALA A 106 4.95 -13.16 -9.89
C ALA A 106 4.31 -12.00 -9.08
N ARG A 107 4.03 -12.24 -7.79
CA ARG A 107 3.30 -11.30 -6.91
C ARG A 107 4.20 -10.54 -5.94
N TRP A 108 5.29 -11.19 -5.51
CA TRP A 108 6.17 -10.68 -4.47
C TRP A 108 7.53 -10.39 -5.08
N LEU A 109 7.96 -9.14 -4.98
CA LEU A 109 9.34 -8.78 -5.25
C LEU A 109 10.10 -8.87 -3.93
N SER A 110 11.03 -9.83 -3.85
CA SER A 110 11.89 -10.01 -2.69
C SER A 110 13.27 -9.43 -2.99
N ILE A 111 13.62 -8.37 -2.28
CA ILE A 111 14.94 -7.74 -2.31
C ILE A 111 15.61 -8.02 -0.97
N GLY A 112 16.46 -9.06 -0.93
CA GLY A 112 17.12 -9.51 0.29
C GLY A 112 16.13 -9.95 1.37
N SER A 113 16.15 -9.27 2.52
CA SER A 113 15.25 -9.57 3.65
C SER A 113 13.89 -8.87 3.58
N PHE A 114 13.68 -7.99 2.59
CA PHE A 114 12.41 -7.29 2.40
C PHE A 114 11.67 -7.87 1.21
N SER A 115 10.42 -8.23 1.43
CA SER A 115 9.50 -8.63 0.37
C SER A 115 8.35 -7.64 0.34
N PHE A 116 8.12 -7.04 -0.82
CA PHE A 116 6.98 -6.15 -1.05
C PHE A 116 6.13 -6.68 -2.18
N GLN A 117 4.83 -6.46 -2.04
CA GLN A 117 3.86 -6.87 -3.04
C GLN A 117 3.60 -5.69 -3.97
N THR A 118 3.92 -5.87 -5.24
CA THR A 118 3.88 -4.78 -6.23
C THR A 118 2.46 -4.38 -6.59
N SER A 119 1.49 -5.29 -6.42
CA SER A 119 0.07 -5.00 -6.62
C SER A 119 -0.54 -4.07 -5.55
N ASP A 120 0.03 -3.99 -4.34
CA ASP A 120 -0.44 -3.01 -3.34
C ASP A 120 -0.07 -1.58 -3.76
N ILE A 121 1.13 -1.40 -4.32
CA ILE A 121 1.56 -0.11 -4.88
C ILE A 121 0.68 0.26 -6.07
N ALA A 122 0.41 -0.66 -6.99
CA ALA A 122 -0.47 -0.39 -8.12
C ALA A 122 -1.89 -0.04 -7.71
N ARG A 123 -2.46 -0.73 -6.71
CA ARG A 123 -3.79 -0.42 -6.20
C ARG A 123 -3.84 1.01 -5.63
N LEU A 124 -2.85 1.40 -4.84
CA LEU A 124 -2.75 2.76 -4.30
C LEU A 124 -2.60 3.80 -5.41
N SER A 125 -1.70 3.57 -6.38
CA SER A 125 -1.51 4.45 -7.53
C SER A 125 -2.78 4.63 -8.35
N LEU A 126 -3.52 3.55 -8.57
CA LEU A 126 -4.77 3.56 -9.33
C LEU A 126 -5.85 4.37 -8.62
N ILE A 127 -6.01 4.23 -7.30
CA ILE A 127 -6.98 5.01 -6.52
C ILE A 127 -6.66 6.50 -6.63
N ILE A 128 -5.39 6.87 -6.46
CA ILE A 128 -4.94 8.28 -6.52
C ILE A 128 -5.12 8.85 -7.93
N PHE A 129 -4.74 8.09 -8.96
CA PHE A 129 -4.91 8.51 -10.35
C PHE A 129 -6.38 8.64 -10.73
N LEU A 130 -7.23 7.71 -10.32
CA LEU A 130 -8.66 7.77 -10.62
C LEU A 130 -9.31 8.98 -9.96
N ALA A 131 -8.94 9.29 -8.71
CA ALA A 131 -9.38 10.50 -8.04
C ALA A 131 -8.94 11.76 -8.81
N TYR A 132 -7.69 11.82 -9.27
CA TYR A 132 -7.19 12.91 -10.10
C TYR A 132 -7.93 13.03 -11.44
N TYR A 133 -8.11 11.92 -12.14
CA TYR A 133 -8.74 11.86 -13.45
C TYR A 133 -10.20 12.32 -13.38
N LEU A 134 -10.95 11.85 -12.37
CA LEU A 134 -12.34 12.27 -12.15
C LEU A 134 -12.45 13.75 -11.78
N ASP A 135 -11.51 14.29 -10.99
CA ASP A 135 -11.48 15.71 -10.65
C ASP A 135 -11.25 16.58 -11.89
N GLN A 136 -10.40 16.15 -12.82
CA GLN A 136 -10.20 16.84 -14.10
C GLN A 136 -11.41 16.68 -15.04
N LEU A 137 -12.03 15.49 -15.05
CA LEU A 137 -13.18 15.19 -15.90
C LEU A 137 -14.43 16.00 -15.49
N LYS A 138 -14.56 16.40 -14.21
CA LYS A 138 -15.62 17.32 -13.75
C LYS A 138 -15.67 18.63 -14.54
N LEU A 139 -14.57 19.06 -15.15
CA LEU A 139 -14.51 20.24 -16.00
C LEU A 139 -15.00 20.00 -17.44
N GLN A 140 -15.24 18.74 -17.85
CA GLN A 140 -15.61 18.36 -19.23
C GLN A 140 -16.84 17.42 -19.32
N ILE A 141 -17.76 17.46 -18.34
CA ILE A 141 -18.98 16.62 -18.32
C ILE A 141 -20.01 17.11 -19.36
N LYS A 142 -19.69 16.95 -20.65
CA LYS A 142 -20.68 17.05 -21.72
C LYS A 142 -20.85 15.75 -22.50
N ASN A 143 -19.89 14.80 -22.43
CA ASN A 143 -19.93 13.56 -23.21
C ASN A 143 -19.56 12.31 -22.39
N PHE A 144 -20.51 11.38 -22.24
CA PHE A 144 -20.35 10.10 -21.52
C PHE A 144 -19.27 9.20 -22.13
N ARG A 145 -19.14 9.19 -23.46
CA ARG A 145 -18.19 8.32 -24.18
C ARG A 145 -16.73 8.77 -24.07
N SER A 146 -16.45 10.07 -23.97
CA SER A 146 -15.06 10.55 -23.89
C SER A 146 -14.48 10.48 -22.47
N GLY A 147 -15.32 10.42 -21.44
CA GLY A 147 -14.89 10.35 -20.04
C GLY A 147 -14.91 8.95 -19.41
N PHE A 148 -15.85 8.08 -19.80
CA PHE A 148 -16.03 6.78 -19.14
C PHE A 148 -15.09 5.68 -19.68
N LEU A 149 -14.81 5.70 -20.99
CA LEU A 149 -13.93 4.72 -21.66
C LEU A 149 -12.48 4.73 -21.13
N PRO A 150 -11.83 5.89 -20.88
CA PRO A 150 -10.47 5.92 -20.35
C PRO A 150 -10.38 5.41 -18.91
N CYS A 151 -11.42 5.64 -18.08
CA CYS A 151 -11.48 5.09 -16.73
C CYS A 151 -11.43 3.56 -16.75
N ILE A 152 -12.21 2.93 -17.64
CA ILE A 152 -12.24 1.47 -17.75
C ILE A 152 -10.90 0.93 -18.22
N SER A 153 -10.26 1.57 -19.20
CA SER A 153 -8.94 1.12 -19.67
C SER A 153 -7.86 1.16 -18.60
N VAL A 154 -7.92 2.13 -17.68
CA VAL A 154 -6.97 2.25 -16.57
C VAL A 154 -7.25 1.22 -15.48
N ILE A 155 -8.51 0.85 -15.26
CA ILE A 155 -8.92 -0.20 -14.32
C ILE A 155 -8.56 -1.60 -14.85
N ALA A 156 -8.53 -1.78 -16.17
CA ALA A 156 -8.28 -3.06 -16.81
C ALA A 156 -6.81 -3.51 -16.81
N PHE A 157 -5.86 -2.65 -16.41
CA PHE A 157 -4.44 -3.00 -16.27
C PHE A 157 -4.10 -3.45 -14.84
#